data_AF-V5GEJ4-F1
#
_entry.id   AF-V5GEJ4-F1
#
_cell.length_a   1.000
_cell.length_b   1.000
_cell.length_c   1.000
_cell.angle_alpha   90.00
_cell.angle_beta   90.00
_cell.angle_gamma   90.00
#
_symmetry.space_group_name_H-M   'P 1'
#
loop_
_entity.id
_entity.type
_entity.pdbx_description
1 polymer ?
#
loop_
_entity_poly.entity_id
_entity_poly.type
_entity_poly.pdbx_seq_one_letter_code
_entity_poly.pdbx_strand_id
1 'polypeptide(L)'
;YQLKPSYWFSAHLHCKFAALVTHDDTSITKFLALDKCLPKRKFLQIVDVPHDTESKIEVNYDLEWLTILFLTNHLLCVKNINTYMPGPGGNERYNFTPSEEDKQQVLARFNNELRVPNNFEKSAPAYDVNSPKKSTEVKQPKATLNPQTVLLCETLAIDDPICLVSEIDGTNLNLSVDRSVTSSFIDDTLDSSNPKLMCSSTPVKRFSSLSLPEPKLDTSDFESDAKDNTEEEL
;
A
#
# COMPACT_ATOMS: atom_id res chain seq x y z
N TYR A 1 16.04 -11.18 10.65
CA TYR A 1 14.96 -11.76 11.48
C TYR A 1 14.32 -10.69 12.36
N GLN A 2 13.70 -9.65 11.80
CA GLN A 2 13.33 -8.46 12.57
C GLN A 2 11.87 -8.46 13.06
N LEU A 3 10.92 -8.96 12.25
CA LEU A 3 9.48 -8.89 12.57
C LEU A 3 8.99 -9.91 13.61
N LYS A 4 9.56 -11.13 13.61
CA LYS A 4 9.28 -12.21 14.58
C LYS A 4 7.78 -12.33 15.01
N PRO A 5 6.82 -12.44 14.07
CA PRO A 5 5.40 -12.41 14.42
C PRO A 5 5.00 -13.65 15.22
N SER A 6 3.98 -13.56 16.07
CA SER A 6 3.51 -14.73 16.84
C SER A 6 2.97 -15.86 15.94
N TYR A 7 2.46 -15.51 14.77
CA TYR A 7 1.98 -16.44 13.75
C TYR A 7 2.54 -16.08 12.39
N TRP A 8 2.93 -17.10 11.61
CA TRP A 8 3.32 -16.93 10.22
C TRP A 8 2.55 -17.92 9.35
N PHE A 9 1.69 -17.39 8.48
CA PHE A 9 0.90 -18.19 7.56
C PHE A 9 1.53 -18.18 6.17
N SER A 10 1.60 -19.35 5.54
CA SER A 10 2.13 -19.51 4.19
C SER A 10 1.30 -20.51 3.37
N ALA A 11 1.54 -20.55 2.08
CA ALA A 11 0.90 -21.47 1.14
C ALA A 11 1.88 -21.83 0.00
N HIS A 12 1.39 -22.02 -1.22
CA HIS A 12 2.15 -22.25 -2.46
C HIS A 12 2.74 -23.67 -2.64
N LEU A 13 3.39 -24.27 -1.63
CA LEU A 13 4.05 -25.58 -1.76
C LEU A 13 3.09 -26.79 -1.78
N HIS A 14 1.78 -26.55 -1.70
CA HIS A 14 0.73 -27.58 -1.75
C HIS A 14 0.94 -28.70 -0.71
N CYS A 15 1.33 -28.33 0.50
CA CYS A 15 1.44 -29.24 1.64
C CYS A 15 1.03 -28.52 2.93
N LYS A 16 0.30 -29.22 3.80
CA LYS A 16 0.08 -28.75 5.17
C LYS A 16 1.33 -29.02 6.00
N PHE A 17 1.90 -27.99 6.59
CA PHE A 17 3.06 -28.10 7.46
C PHE A 17 2.93 -27.14 8.63
N ALA A 18 3.25 -27.59 9.84
CA ALA A 18 3.23 -26.76 11.04
C ALA A 18 4.56 -26.86 11.75
N ALA A 19 5.10 -25.73 12.20
CA ALA A 19 6.36 -25.67 12.91
C ALA A 19 6.35 -24.57 13.98
N LEU A 20 7.22 -24.71 14.96
CA LEU A 20 7.53 -23.69 15.94
C LEU A 20 8.94 -23.18 15.64
N VAL A 21 9.06 -21.89 15.40
CA VAL A 21 10.35 -21.23 15.16
C VAL A 21 10.68 -20.41 16.39
N THR A 22 11.66 -20.87 17.16
CA THR A 22 12.17 -20.15 18.34
C THR A 22 13.19 -19.11 17.90
N HIS A 23 13.04 -17.87 18.37
CA HIS A 23 13.97 -16.77 18.12
C HIS A 23 14.97 -16.62 19.26
N ASP A 24 16.03 -15.83 19.03
CA ASP A 24 17.10 -15.58 20.01
C ASP A 24 16.59 -14.95 21.32
N ASP A 25 15.50 -14.19 21.26
CA ASP A 25 14.82 -13.59 22.42
C ASP A 25 13.83 -14.54 23.10
N THR A 26 13.89 -15.84 22.76
CA THR A 26 13.00 -16.92 23.24
C THR A 26 11.53 -16.82 22.81
N SER A 27 11.16 -15.77 22.06
CA SER A 27 9.83 -15.71 21.45
C SER A 27 9.67 -16.82 20.41
N ILE A 28 8.42 -17.22 20.16
CA ILE A 28 8.11 -18.32 19.24
C ILE A 28 7.15 -17.82 18.16
N THR A 29 7.54 -18.00 16.90
CA THR A 29 6.62 -17.90 15.76
C THR A 29 5.99 -19.26 15.48
N LYS A 30 4.66 -19.32 15.52
CA LYS A 30 3.89 -20.47 15.07
C LYS A 30 3.72 -20.42 13.56
N PHE A 31 4.51 -21.21 12.84
CA PHE A 31 4.42 -21.32 11.38
C PHE A 31 3.35 -22.32 10.97
N LEU A 32 2.52 -21.95 10.01
CA LEU A 32 1.53 -22.83 9.41
C LEU A 32 1.48 -22.60 7.89
N ALA A 33 1.81 -23.64 7.13
CA ALA A 33 1.54 -23.73 5.70
C ALA A 33 0.27 -24.55 5.44
N LEU A 34 -0.55 -24.11 4.49
CA LEU A 34 -1.77 -24.80 4.06
C LEU A 34 -1.62 -25.40 2.65
N ASP A 35 -2.38 -26.47 2.42
CA ASP A 35 -2.43 -27.16 1.13
C ASP A 35 -3.34 -26.43 0.13
N LYS A 36 -3.29 -26.83 -1.14
CA LYS A 36 -4.19 -26.33 -2.18
C LYS A 36 -5.62 -26.81 -1.92
N CYS A 37 -6.59 -25.97 -2.25
CA CYS A 37 -8.03 -26.24 -2.22
C CYS A 37 -8.45 -27.31 -3.24
N LEU A 38 -7.96 -28.55 -3.07
CA LEU A 38 -8.28 -29.72 -3.87
C LEU A 38 -9.00 -30.77 -3.00
N PRO A 39 -9.77 -31.68 -3.63
CA PRO A 39 -10.43 -32.76 -2.91
C PRO A 39 -9.46 -33.53 -2.01
N LYS A 40 -9.92 -33.85 -0.78
CA LYS A 40 -9.19 -34.65 0.21
C LYS A 40 -7.88 -34.03 0.72
N ARG A 41 -7.68 -32.71 0.56
CA ARG A 41 -6.52 -31.99 1.08
C ARG A 41 -6.86 -31.12 2.30
N LYS A 42 -5.86 -30.82 3.13
CA LYS A 42 -6.01 -30.00 4.33
C LYS A 42 -5.68 -28.54 4.00
N PHE A 43 -6.60 -27.88 3.31
CA PHE A 43 -6.43 -26.51 2.81
C PHE A 43 -6.99 -25.41 3.72
N LEU A 44 -7.72 -25.77 4.77
CA LEU A 44 -8.35 -24.84 5.71
C LEU A 44 -7.97 -25.18 7.15
N GLN A 45 -7.67 -24.16 7.94
CA GLN A 45 -7.44 -24.23 9.38
C GLN A 45 -8.14 -23.03 10.02
N ILE A 46 -8.93 -23.29 11.06
CA ILE A 46 -9.48 -22.25 11.92
C ILE A 46 -8.51 -22.07 13.08
N VAL A 47 -8.21 -20.82 13.42
CA VAL A 47 -7.32 -20.44 14.52
C VAL A 47 -8.09 -19.48 15.42
N ASP A 48 -8.16 -19.82 16.70
CA ASP A 48 -8.76 -18.97 17.71
C ASP A 48 -7.70 -17.99 18.23
N VAL A 49 -7.93 -16.70 18.01
CA VAL A 49 -7.08 -15.62 18.52
C VAL A 49 -7.77 -15.01 19.74
N PRO A 50 -7.10 -14.89 20.90
CA PRO A 50 -7.68 -14.24 22.06
C PRO A 50 -8.12 -12.83 21.72
N HIS A 51 -9.36 -12.48 22.09
CA HIS A 51 -9.93 -11.16 21.89
C HIS A 51 -10.59 -10.72 23.19
N ASP A 52 -10.48 -9.44 23.51
CA ASP A 52 -11.16 -8.85 24.65
C ASP A 52 -12.66 -8.70 24.33
N THR A 53 -13.52 -9.34 25.13
CA THR A 53 -14.97 -9.36 24.90
C THR A 53 -15.64 -7.99 25.03
N GLU A 54 -15.02 -7.05 25.75
CA GLU A 54 -15.53 -5.67 25.87
C GLU A 54 -15.13 -4.80 24.67
N SER A 55 -14.08 -5.19 23.96
CA SER A 55 -13.57 -4.47 22.80
C SER A 55 -14.37 -4.80 21.53
N LYS A 56 -14.71 -3.77 20.75
CA LYS A 56 -15.39 -3.95 19.46
C LYS A 56 -14.41 -4.46 18.40
N ILE A 57 -14.86 -5.40 17.57
CA ILE A 57 -14.09 -5.87 16.41
C ILE A 57 -14.31 -4.89 15.25
N GLU A 58 -13.30 -4.08 14.97
CA GLU A 58 -13.31 -3.10 13.88
C GLU A 58 -12.02 -3.21 13.06
N VAL A 59 -12.13 -2.90 11.77
CA VAL A 59 -10.97 -2.84 10.87
C VAL A 59 -10.42 -1.41 10.90
N ASN A 60 -9.11 -1.29 11.14
CA ASN A 60 -8.40 -0.03 11.14
C ASN A 60 -7.22 -0.11 10.16
N TYR A 61 -6.86 1.02 9.56
CA TYR A 61 -5.63 1.14 8.82
C TYR A 61 -4.44 1.10 9.79
N ASP A 62 -3.37 0.44 9.37
CA ASP A 62 -2.11 0.45 10.09
C ASP A 62 -1.32 1.73 9.75
N LEU A 63 -1.02 2.55 10.77
CA LEU A 63 -0.39 3.85 10.57
C LEU A 63 1.03 3.74 10.02
N GLU A 64 1.79 2.74 10.47
CA GLU A 64 3.16 2.52 10.01
C GLU A 64 3.17 2.15 8.52
N TRP A 65 2.27 1.25 8.12
CA TRP A 65 2.08 0.86 6.74
C TRP A 65 1.65 2.03 5.85
N LEU A 66 0.65 2.82 6.26
CA LEU A 66 0.25 4.03 5.53
C LEU A 66 1.41 5.00 5.36
N THR A 67 2.24 5.14 6.40
CA THR A 67 3.40 6.04 6.36
C THR A 67 4.50 5.52 5.45
N ILE A 68 4.74 4.21 5.43
CA ILE A 68 5.66 3.59 4.47
C ILE A 68 5.17 3.83 3.04
N LEU A 69 3.87 3.63 2.76
CA LEU A 69 3.29 3.92 1.44
C LEU A 69 3.47 5.38 1.03
N PHE A 70 3.21 6.32 1.94
CA PHE A 70 3.41 7.75 1.70
C PHE A 70 4.87 8.09 1.40
N LEU A 71 5.81 7.61 2.22
CA LEU A 71 7.24 7.89 2.08
C LEU A 71 7.84 7.25 0.82
N THR A 72 7.31 6.11 0.39
CA THR A 72 7.82 5.34 -0.76
C THR A 72 7.06 5.60 -2.06
N ASN A 73 6.08 6.51 -2.09
CA ASN A 73 5.27 6.78 -3.28
C ASN A 73 6.12 7.11 -4.53
N HIS A 74 7.19 7.90 -4.35
CA HIS A 74 8.11 8.28 -5.44
C HIS A 74 8.87 7.09 -6.06
N LEU A 75 8.89 5.93 -5.41
CA LEU A 75 9.50 4.70 -5.93
C LEU A 75 8.55 3.90 -6.82
N LEU A 76 7.26 4.27 -6.87
CA LEU A 76 6.27 3.60 -7.71
C LEU A 76 6.65 3.78 -9.20
N CYS A 77 6.86 2.65 -9.89
CA CYS A 77 7.10 2.63 -11.31
C CYS A 77 6.16 1.62 -11.98
N VAL A 78 5.27 2.12 -12.85
CA VAL A 78 4.31 1.30 -13.61
C VAL A 78 4.76 1.02 -15.04
N LYS A 79 5.95 1.51 -15.42
CA LYS A 79 6.51 1.27 -16.76
C LYS A 79 7.04 -0.15 -16.85
N ASN A 80 6.94 -0.74 -18.04
CA ASN A 80 7.53 -2.04 -18.33
C ASN A 80 9.05 -1.94 -18.59
N ILE A 81 9.78 -1.50 -17.57
CA ILE A 81 11.24 -1.39 -17.58
C ILE A 81 11.81 -1.88 -16.24
N ASN A 82 13.04 -2.38 -16.28
CA ASN A 82 13.76 -2.69 -15.06
C ASN A 82 14.06 -1.37 -14.32
N THR A 83 13.57 -1.27 -13.09
CA THR A 83 13.83 -0.14 -12.20
C THR A 83 14.59 -0.66 -10.99
N TYR A 84 15.74 -0.06 -10.69
CA TYR A 84 16.53 -0.41 -9.53
C TYR A 84 15.99 0.34 -8.31
N MET A 85 15.69 -0.39 -7.23
CA MET A 85 15.23 0.20 -5.97
C MET A 85 16.42 0.65 -5.13
N PRO A 86 16.25 1.72 -4.31
CA PRO A 86 17.30 2.15 -3.40
C PRO A 86 17.62 1.02 -2.42
N GLY A 87 18.92 0.85 -2.13
CA GLY A 87 19.40 -0.23 -1.29
C GLY A 87 20.71 0.12 -0.58
N PRO A 88 21.15 -0.76 0.35
CA PRO A 88 22.41 -0.56 1.07
C PRO A 88 23.59 -0.43 0.10
N GLY A 89 24.35 0.67 0.20
CA GLY A 89 25.48 0.98 -0.69
C GLY A 89 25.19 1.96 -1.81
N GLY A 90 23.93 2.42 -1.96
CA GLY A 90 23.58 3.56 -2.82
C GLY A 90 23.71 4.92 -2.10
N ASN A 91 23.66 6.00 -2.86
CA ASN A 91 23.66 7.38 -2.34
C ASN A 91 22.24 7.88 -1.97
N GLU A 92 21.21 7.08 -2.23
CA GLU A 92 19.81 7.43 -2.02
C GLU A 92 19.28 6.88 -0.69
N ARG A 93 18.19 7.47 -0.19
CA ARG A 93 17.48 6.95 0.99
C ARG A 93 16.93 5.56 0.67
N TYR A 94 17.34 4.55 1.44
CA TYR A 94 16.85 3.17 1.34
C TYR A 94 16.14 2.69 2.60
N ASN A 95 16.28 3.42 3.71
CA ASN A 95 15.55 3.15 4.95
C ASN A 95 14.33 4.07 5.07
N PHE A 96 13.16 3.46 5.05
CA PHE A 96 11.86 4.13 5.13
C PHE A 96 11.08 3.76 6.39
N THR A 97 11.77 3.28 7.45
CA THR A 97 11.16 3.17 8.78
C THR A 97 10.60 4.54 9.19
N PRO A 98 9.27 4.66 9.42
CA PRO A 98 8.65 5.95 9.72
C PRO A 98 9.11 6.55 11.05
N SER A 99 9.41 7.85 11.06
CA SER A 99 9.56 8.60 12.32
C SER A 99 8.19 8.91 12.96
N GLU A 100 8.18 9.37 14.20
CA GLU A 100 6.93 9.79 14.85
C GLU A 100 6.33 11.04 14.18
N GLU A 101 7.17 11.93 13.66
CA GLU A 101 6.75 13.10 12.89
C GLU A 101 6.12 12.67 11.55
N ASP A 102 6.71 11.71 10.84
CA ASP A 102 6.15 11.14 9.61
C ASP A 102 4.76 10.54 9.88
N LYS A 103 4.63 9.76 10.96
CA LYS A 103 3.37 9.14 11.38
C LYS A 103 2.32 10.20 11.74
N GLN A 104 2.69 11.26 12.46
CA GLN A 104 1.77 12.35 12.81
C GLN A 104 1.27 13.07 11.56
N GLN A 105 2.16 13.32 10.58
CA GLN A 105 1.78 13.93 9.31
C GLN A 105 0.75 13.09 8.56
N VAL A 106 0.96 11.78 8.50
CA VAL A 106 0.03 10.85 7.82
C VAL A 106 -1.27 10.72 8.61
N LEU A 107 -1.22 10.60 9.93
CA LEU A 107 -2.40 10.51 10.78
C LEU A 107 -3.32 11.74 10.63
N ALA A 108 -2.73 12.94 10.50
CA ALA A 108 -3.48 14.17 10.28
C ALA A 108 -4.29 14.16 8.97
N ARG A 109 -3.83 13.46 7.93
CA ARG A 109 -4.57 13.30 6.66
C ARG A 109 -5.85 12.47 6.82
N PHE A 110 -5.88 11.58 7.80
CA PHE A 110 -7.03 10.76 8.16
C PHE A 110 -7.89 11.39 9.25
N ASN A 111 -7.76 12.69 9.50
CA ASN A 111 -8.47 13.39 10.59
C ASN A 111 -8.24 12.75 11.97
N ASN A 112 -7.08 12.12 12.18
CA ASN A 112 -6.75 11.34 13.37
C ASN A 112 -7.66 10.11 13.62
N GLU A 113 -8.41 9.65 12.62
CA GLU A 113 -9.24 8.46 12.68
C GLU A 113 -8.79 7.44 11.63
N LEU A 114 -8.21 6.34 12.08
CA LEU A 114 -7.72 5.27 11.18
C LEU A 114 -8.76 4.17 10.94
N ARG A 115 -9.98 4.34 11.45
CA ARG A 115 -11.04 3.37 11.25
C ARG A 115 -11.39 3.29 9.77
N VAL A 116 -11.44 2.07 9.23
CA VAL A 116 -11.86 1.87 7.84
C VAL A 116 -13.35 2.23 7.73
N PRO A 117 -13.72 3.17 6.84
CA PRO A 117 -15.11 3.59 6.70
C PRO A 117 -15.98 2.46 6.13
N ASN A 118 -17.25 2.42 6.53
CA ASN A 118 -18.24 1.49 5.98
C ASN A 118 -18.80 1.99 4.63
N ASN A 119 -17.92 2.23 3.66
CA ASN A 119 -18.25 2.79 2.35
C ASN A 119 -18.07 1.76 1.21
N PHE A 120 -18.35 0.49 1.49
CA PHE A 120 -18.18 -0.56 0.49
C PHE A 120 -19.16 -0.38 -0.67
N GLU A 121 -18.63 -0.18 -1.87
CA GLU A 121 -19.35 -0.15 -3.12
C GLU A 121 -18.94 -1.34 -4.00
N LYS A 122 -19.92 -1.91 -4.69
CA LYS A 122 -19.72 -3.04 -5.60
C LYS A 122 -19.02 -2.56 -6.87
N SER A 123 -17.76 -2.95 -7.03
CA SER A 123 -16.94 -2.60 -8.21
C SER A 123 -16.90 -3.67 -9.31
N ALA A 124 -17.49 -4.85 -9.07
CA ALA A 124 -17.56 -5.94 -10.03
C ALA A 124 -18.91 -6.70 -9.93
N PRO A 125 -19.39 -7.33 -11.03
CA PRO A 125 -20.57 -8.18 -10.98
C PRO A 125 -20.41 -9.32 -9.97
N ALA A 126 -21.47 -9.61 -9.21
CA ALA A 126 -21.49 -10.75 -8.31
C ALA A 126 -21.54 -12.05 -9.11
N TYR A 127 -21.01 -13.12 -8.52
CA TYR A 127 -21.16 -14.46 -9.08
C TYR A 127 -22.64 -14.85 -9.11
N ASP A 128 -23.11 -15.34 -10.26
CA ASP A 128 -24.48 -15.81 -10.45
C ASP A 128 -24.45 -17.32 -10.77
N VAL A 129 -25.01 -18.10 -9.84
CA VAL A 129 -25.08 -19.57 -9.91
C VAL A 129 -25.96 -20.02 -11.09
N ASN A 130 -26.95 -19.23 -11.47
CA ASN A 130 -27.88 -19.54 -12.54
C ASN A 130 -27.36 -19.07 -13.91
N SER A 131 -26.21 -18.40 -13.94
CA SER A 131 -25.63 -17.91 -15.19
C SER A 131 -25.18 -19.10 -16.03
N PRO A 132 -25.70 -19.27 -17.26
CA PRO A 132 -25.41 -20.42 -18.11
C PRO A 132 -23.99 -20.39 -18.73
N LYS A 133 -23.09 -19.53 -18.21
CA LYS A 133 -21.76 -19.31 -18.76
C LYS A 133 -20.95 -20.61 -18.68
N LYS A 134 -20.72 -21.24 -19.83
CA LYS A 134 -19.72 -22.31 -19.96
C LYS A 134 -18.36 -21.70 -19.60
N SER A 135 -17.49 -22.47 -18.95
CA SER A 135 -16.11 -22.06 -18.59
C SER A 135 -15.35 -21.45 -19.77
N THR A 136 -15.65 -21.90 -21.00
CA THR A 136 -15.08 -21.40 -22.26
C THR A 136 -15.50 -19.97 -22.66
N GLU A 137 -16.53 -19.39 -22.04
CA GLU A 137 -17.06 -18.05 -22.33
C GLU A 137 -16.67 -17.01 -21.27
N VAL A 138 -15.99 -17.43 -20.20
CA VAL A 138 -15.51 -16.51 -19.15
C VAL A 138 -14.33 -15.72 -19.70
N LYS A 139 -14.60 -14.47 -20.11
CA LYS A 139 -13.56 -13.53 -20.55
C LYS A 139 -12.76 -13.04 -19.35
N GLN A 140 -11.50 -12.70 -19.59
CA GLN A 140 -10.67 -11.94 -18.65
C GLN A 140 -11.43 -10.67 -18.21
N PRO A 141 -11.51 -10.39 -16.90
CA PRO A 141 -12.16 -9.17 -16.42
C PRO A 141 -11.41 -7.95 -16.96
N LYS A 142 -12.17 -6.92 -17.31
CA LYS A 142 -11.57 -5.62 -17.64
C LYS A 142 -11.10 -4.96 -16.36
N ALA A 143 -9.96 -4.27 -16.42
CA ALA A 143 -9.56 -3.38 -15.36
C ALA A 143 -10.65 -2.31 -15.15
N THR A 144 -10.87 -1.92 -13.90
CA THR A 144 -11.83 -0.90 -13.48
C THR A 144 -11.29 -0.21 -12.25
N LEU A 145 -11.59 1.08 -12.09
CA LEU A 145 -11.23 1.78 -10.85
C LEU A 145 -12.17 1.35 -9.72
N ASN A 146 -11.56 1.12 -8.56
CA ASN A 146 -12.24 0.84 -7.31
C ASN A 146 -12.36 2.16 -6.52
N PRO A 147 -13.58 2.67 -6.27
CA PRO A 147 -13.75 3.97 -5.62
C PRO A 147 -13.15 4.03 -4.21
N GLN A 148 -13.11 2.92 -3.48
CA GLN A 148 -12.48 2.84 -2.16
C GLN A 148 -10.95 2.92 -2.26
N THR A 149 -10.34 2.32 -3.29
CA THR A 149 -8.91 2.46 -3.56
C THR A 149 -8.56 3.89 -3.97
N VAL A 150 -9.34 4.50 -4.85
CA VAL A 150 -9.16 5.90 -5.27
C VAL A 150 -9.23 6.82 -4.06
N LEU A 151 -10.26 6.67 -3.22
CA LEU A 151 -10.40 7.46 -1.99
C LEU A 151 -9.20 7.30 -1.05
N LEU A 152 -8.68 6.08 -0.87
CA LEU A 152 -7.51 5.82 -0.05
C LEU A 152 -6.27 6.55 -0.60
N CYS A 153 -6.01 6.42 -1.90
CA CYS A 153 -4.88 7.08 -2.57
C CYS A 153 -4.99 8.61 -2.49
N GLU A 154 -6.17 9.17 -2.74
CA GLU A 154 -6.43 10.61 -2.63
C GLU A 154 -6.22 11.13 -1.20
N THR A 155 -6.76 10.41 -0.20
CA THR A 155 -6.64 10.77 1.22
C THR A 155 -5.18 10.76 1.66
N LEU A 156 -4.44 9.71 1.29
CA LEU A 156 -3.02 9.57 1.62
C LEU A 156 -2.11 10.48 0.76
N ALA A 157 -2.63 11.04 -0.34
CA ALA A 157 -1.91 11.80 -1.35
C ALA A 157 -0.78 10.99 -2.01
N ILE A 158 -1.11 9.77 -2.44
CA ILE A 158 -0.23 8.88 -3.22
C ILE A 158 -0.85 8.57 -4.57
N ASP A 159 -0.03 8.10 -5.51
CA ASP A 159 -0.49 7.75 -6.84
C ASP A 159 -1.24 6.42 -6.84
N ASP A 160 -2.35 6.35 -7.58
CA ASP A 160 -3.03 5.09 -7.85
C ASP A 160 -2.35 4.39 -9.05
N PRO A 161 -1.72 3.22 -8.86
CA PRO A 161 -1.01 2.52 -9.94
C PRO A 161 -1.94 2.13 -11.10
N ILE A 162 -3.22 1.85 -10.84
CA ILE A 162 -4.17 1.49 -11.89
C ILE A 162 -4.52 2.72 -12.74
N CYS A 163 -4.65 3.90 -12.12
CA CYS A 163 -4.80 5.16 -12.85
C CYS A 163 -3.57 5.43 -13.73
N LEU A 164 -2.35 5.29 -13.19
CA LEU A 164 -1.13 5.52 -13.95
C LEU A 164 -0.98 4.55 -15.13
N VAL A 165 -1.28 3.26 -14.94
CA VAL A 165 -1.27 2.26 -16.03
C VAL A 165 -2.31 2.61 -17.09
N SER A 166 -3.51 3.00 -16.66
CA SER A 166 -4.60 3.41 -17.55
C SER A 166 -4.18 4.53 -18.50
N GLU A 167 -3.51 5.55 -17.95
CA GLU A 167 -3.01 6.70 -18.69
C GLU A 167 -1.93 6.32 -19.71
N ILE A 168 -1.00 5.42 -19.34
CA ILE A 168 0.07 4.95 -20.23
C ILE A 168 -0.50 4.15 -21.40
N ASP A 169 -1.44 3.24 -21.13
CA ASP A 169 -2.06 2.40 -22.15
C ASP A 169 -3.11 3.15 -22.99
N GLY A 170 -3.41 4.42 -22.65
CA GLY A 170 -4.46 5.21 -23.28
C GLY A 170 -5.87 4.63 -23.08
N THR A 171 -6.02 3.77 -22.08
CA THR A 171 -7.33 3.21 -21.71
C THR A 171 -8.05 4.22 -20.83
N ASN A 172 -9.35 4.43 -21.05
CA ASN A 172 -10.17 5.22 -20.14
C ASN A 172 -10.85 4.25 -19.18
N LEU A 173 -10.30 4.12 -17.97
CA LEU A 173 -10.96 3.37 -16.91
C LEU A 173 -12.05 4.25 -16.27
N ASN A 174 -13.30 3.81 -16.38
CA ASN A 174 -14.40 4.44 -15.66
C ASN A 174 -14.38 3.98 -14.19
N LEU A 175 -14.72 4.89 -13.27
CA LEU A 175 -15.21 4.51 -11.95
C LEU A 175 -16.45 3.62 -12.16
N SER A 176 -16.45 2.45 -11.55
CA SER A 176 -17.51 1.45 -11.66
C SER A 176 -18.77 1.88 -10.87
N VAL A 177 -19.35 3.03 -11.21
CA VAL A 177 -20.60 3.50 -10.60
C VAL A 177 -21.77 2.99 -11.44
N ASP A 178 -22.13 1.72 -11.28
CA ASP A 178 -23.41 1.20 -11.77
C ASP A 178 -24.48 1.49 -10.70
N ARG A 179 -25.04 2.70 -10.73
CA ARG A 179 -26.01 3.20 -9.75
C ARG A 179 -27.42 2.60 -9.87
N SER A 180 -27.59 1.56 -10.70
CA SER A 180 -28.86 0.86 -10.88
C SER A 180 -28.70 -0.60 -10.52
N VAL A 181 -28.99 -0.94 -9.26
CA VAL A 181 -29.85 -2.06 -8.78
C VAL A 181 -29.64 -2.11 -7.26
N THR A 182 -30.39 -1.31 -6.52
CA THR A 182 -30.60 -1.53 -5.10
C THR A 182 -31.63 -2.66 -4.95
N SER A 183 -31.16 -3.90 -4.86
CA SER A 183 -31.92 -4.95 -4.19
C SER A 183 -31.23 -5.22 -2.86
N SER A 184 -31.73 -4.52 -1.85
CA SER A 184 -31.38 -4.65 -0.45
C SER A 184 -31.49 -6.11 0.02
N PHE A 185 -30.43 -6.58 0.65
CA PHE A 185 -30.51 -7.62 1.68
C PHE A 185 -29.89 -7.02 2.93
N ILE A 186 -30.67 -7.03 4.01
CA ILE A 186 -30.48 -6.38 5.31
C ILE A 186 -31.13 -4.99 5.38
N ASP A 187 -32.36 -5.03 5.91
CA ASP A 187 -33.13 -3.92 6.47
C ASP A 187 -32.70 -3.78 7.94
N ASP A 188 -32.18 -2.60 8.29
CA ASP A 188 -32.26 -2.05 9.64
C ASP A 188 -32.12 -0.52 9.53
N THR A 189 -33.27 0.14 9.62
CA THR A 189 -33.45 1.59 9.64
C THR A 189 -32.75 2.26 10.82
N LEU A 190 -32.07 3.40 10.60
CA LEU A 190 -32.53 4.75 10.97
C LEU A 190 -31.44 5.83 10.73
N ASP A 191 -31.80 6.77 9.86
CA ASP A 191 -31.58 8.23 9.88
C ASP A 191 -30.17 8.85 10.06
N SER A 192 -29.67 9.49 8.98
CA SER A 192 -29.52 10.96 8.88
C SER A 192 -28.33 11.40 8.01
N SER A 193 -28.63 12.35 7.11
CA SER A 193 -27.74 13.34 6.49
C SER A 193 -26.63 12.87 5.53
N ASN A 194 -26.97 12.87 4.24
CA ASN A 194 -26.05 12.75 3.11
C ASN A 194 -25.56 14.15 2.66
N PRO A 195 -24.27 14.50 2.73
CA PRO A 195 -23.78 15.71 2.08
C PRO A 195 -23.55 15.43 0.58
N LYS A 196 -24.29 16.16 -0.27
CA LYS A 196 -24.01 16.27 -1.70
C LYS A 196 -22.58 16.82 -1.89
N LEU A 197 -21.62 16.00 -2.31
CA LEU A 197 -20.40 16.53 -2.93
C LEU A 197 -20.71 16.94 -4.37
N MET A 198 -20.67 18.26 -4.61
CA MET A 198 -20.58 18.80 -5.96
C MET A 198 -19.14 18.65 -6.44
N CYS A 199 -18.94 17.90 -7.51
CA CYS A 199 -17.66 17.84 -8.20
C CYS A 199 -17.48 19.13 -8.99
N SER A 200 -16.75 20.10 -8.44
CA SER A 200 -16.23 21.23 -9.20
C SER A 200 -14.94 20.77 -9.89
N SER A 201 -14.99 20.71 -11.21
CA SER A 201 -13.82 20.54 -12.08
C SER A 201 -12.77 21.61 -11.77
N THR A 202 -11.62 21.21 -11.22
CA THR A 202 -10.43 22.06 -11.12
C THR A 202 -9.51 21.82 -12.33
N PRO A 203 -9.00 22.88 -12.97
CA PRO A 203 -8.18 22.75 -14.17
C PRO A 203 -6.77 22.29 -13.82
N VAL A 204 -6.30 21.25 -14.53
CA VAL A 204 -4.94 20.71 -14.47
C VAL A 204 -3.94 21.79 -14.90
N LYS A 205 -3.19 22.36 -13.95
CA LYS A 205 -2.00 23.17 -14.26
C LYS A 205 -0.85 22.22 -14.59
N ARG A 206 -0.47 22.18 -15.87
CA ARG A 206 0.79 21.56 -16.34
C ARG A 206 1.96 22.27 -15.66
N PHE A 207 2.69 21.58 -14.79
CA PHE A 207 4.02 22.06 -14.39
C PHE A 207 5.00 21.76 -15.51
N SER A 208 5.37 22.79 -16.25
CA SER A 208 6.51 22.79 -17.17
C SER A 208 7.80 22.56 -16.37
N SER A 209 8.65 21.68 -16.92
CA SER A 209 10.03 21.37 -16.50
C SER A 209 10.72 22.44 -15.65
N LEU A 210 11.03 22.12 -14.40
CA LEU A 210 11.94 22.92 -13.57
C LEU A 210 13.38 22.66 -14.00
N SER A 211 14.00 23.61 -14.68
CA SER A 211 15.45 23.65 -14.89
C SER A 211 16.12 24.35 -13.70
N LEU A 212 16.90 23.60 -12.92
CA LEU A 212 17.70 24.17 -11.83
C LEU A 212 18.98 24.82 -12.39
N PRO A 213 19.43 25.96 -11.86
CA PRO A 213 20.72 26.56 -12.24
C PRO A 213 21.90 25.77 -11.65
N GLU A 214 23.05 25.82 -12.33
CA GLU A 214 24.27 25.14 -11.88
C GLU A 214 24.81 25.69 -10.54
N PRO A 215 25.39 24.83 -9.69
CA PRO A 215 25.87 25.21 -8.37
C PRO A 215 27.06 26.17 -8.47
N LYS A 216 27.05 27.21 -7.63
CA LYS A 216 28.18 28.14 -7.47
C LYS A 216 29.26 27.45 -6.65
N LEU A 217 30.44 27.27 -7.23
CA LEU A 217 31.66 26.93 -6.50
C LEU A 217 32.24 28.23 -5.92
N ASP A 218 32.14 28.42 -4.61
CA ASP A 218 32.93 29.43 -3.91
C ASP A 218 34.34 28.86 -3.68
N THR A 219 35.25 29.15 -4.59
CA THR A 219 36.70 29.00 -4.38
C THR A 219 37.24 30.24 -3.70
N SER A 220 36.99 30.38 -2.41
CA SER A 220 37.69 31.32 -1.55
C SER A 220 37.70 30.75 -0.14
N ASP A 221 38.69 29.91 0.14
CA ASP A 221 39.28 29.67 1.46
C ASP A 221 40.20 28.45 1.33
N PHE A 222 41.40 28.63 0.78
CA PHE A 222 42.61 27.84 1.10
C PHE A 222 43.80 28.47 0.38
N GLU A 223 44.23 29.65 0.85
CA GLU A 223 45.58 30.15 0.57
C GLU A 223 46.06 31.04 1.73
N SER A 224 46.64 30.42 2.75
CA SER A 224 47.80 30.92 3.51
C SER A 224 48.05 30.03 4.71
N ASP A 225 49.10 29.21 4.68
CA ASP A 225 50.19 29.41 5.63
C ASP A 225 51.43 28.54 5.34
N ALA A 226 52.54 29.28 5.22
CA ALA A 226 53.91 28.95 5.58
C ALA A 226 54.61 27.74 4.93
N LYS A 227 55.49 28.09 3.99
CA LYS A 227 56.75 27.40 3.71
C LYS A 227 57.69 27.48 4.93
N ASP A 228 58.62 26.53 4.92
CA ASP A 228 59.98 26.58 5.48
C ASP A 228 60.20 26.06 6.91
N ASN A 229 60.67 24.81 7.00
CA ASN A 229 61.97 24.55 7.63
C ASN A 229 62.55 23.19 7.17
N THR A 230 63.70 23.31 6.54
CA THR A 230 64.70 22.32 6.17
C THR A 230 65.32 21.59 7.37
N GLU A 231 65.76 20.35 7.09
CA GLU A 231 66.92 19.63 7.65
C GLU A 231 66.98 19.34 9.17
N GLU A 232 66.97 18.05 9.55
CA GLU A 232 68.17 17.41 10.10
C GLU A 232 68.02 15.87 10.23
N GLU A 233 69.18 15.23 10.31
CA GLU A 233 69.56 13.83 10.11
C GLU A 233 69.05 12.79 11.15
N LEU A 234 69.20 11.52 10.69
CA LEU A 234 69.28 10.22 11.40
C LEU A 234 67.98 9.44 11.71
#